data_AF-A0A9P5U9U1-F1
#
_entry.id   AF-A0A9P5U9U1-F1
#
_cell.length_a   1.000
_cell.length_b   1.000
_cell.length_c   1.000
_cell.angle_alpha   90.00
_cell.angle_beta   90.00
_cell.angle_gamma   90.00
#
_symmetry.space_group_name_H-M   'P 1'
#
loop_
_entity.id
_entity.type
_entity.pdbx_description
1 polymer ?
#
loop_
_entity_poly.entity_id
_entity_poly.type
_entity_poly.pdbx_seq_one_letter_code
_entity_poly.pdbx_strand_id
1 'polypeptide(L)'
;MPLPITSLTSSSKVEKLKSIEDFRLFDMRGQFLAREYWWGLEPGDINIDSPLNKVSVRSDIAHLLSEDALTLVPSPEIINTMLELTLYNYEQSKAVPDGSSRRRCFEVLSVQPYTYKLMPGHQKKKLPLFMFDSSTNTVQRFDHPYTDLPSFTLDCYPFYTVMHTCFALPHEFQSEPQDIPLHRSIFSLTRRWRYDYPKIGKFSLPPEIAADMAALFGNSDSESESEPEPESDSSSLPVKGLAYTPGRKVESWLQTVQPETPVGVICRSGFGK
;
A
#
# COMPACT_ATOMS: atom_id res chain seq x y z
N MET A 1 -20.95 14.49 10.55
CA MET A 1 -19.50 14.19 10.48
C MET A 1 -19.32 12.97 9.59
N PRO A 2 -18.25 12.87 8.78
CA PRO A 2 -17.96 11.64 8.06
C PRO A 2 -17.73 10.49 9.06
N LEU A 3 -18.31 9.33 8.80
CA LEU A 3 -18.17 8.16 9.66
C LEU A 3 -16.81 7.50 9.44
N PRO A 4 -16.17 6.97 10.49
CA PRO A 4 -14.90 6.28 10.36
C PRO A 4 -15.07 4.96 9.60
N ILE A 5 -14.01 4.46 8.98
CA ILE A 5 -14.05 3.16 8.28
C ILE A 5 -14.38 1.99 9.23
N THR A 6 -14.11 2.14 10.53
CA THR A 6 -14.49 1.16 11.57
C THR A 6 -16.01 1.06 11.81
N SER A 7 -16.80 1.99 11.27
CA SER A 7 -18.26 1.87 11.21
C SER A 7 -18.75 0.95 10.10
N LEU A 8 -17.89 0.55 9.16
CA LEU A 8 -18.23 -0.31 8.03
C LEU A 8 -18.19 -1.79 8.42
N THR A 9 -19.15 -2.57 7.92
CA THR A 9 -19.28 -4.02 8.15
C THR A 9 -19.99 -4.68 6.96
N SER A 10 -19.82 -5.99 6.83
CA SER A 10 -20.60 -6.89 5.96
C SER A 10 -21.92 -7.37 6.59
N SER A 11 -22.16 -7.07 7.87
CA SER A 11 -23.35 -7.51 8.62
C SER A 11 -24.42 -6.42 8.69
N SER A 12 -25.67 -6.76 8.40
CA SER A 12 -26.82 -5.88 8.59
C SER A 12 -27.26 -5.73 10.06
N LYS A 13 -26.69 -6.55 10.95
CA LYS A 13 -27.10 -6.69 12.35
C LYS A 13 -26.06 -6.08 13.29
N VAL A 14 -26.46 -5.06 14.05
CA VAL A 14 -25.59 -4.31 14.99
C VAL A 14 -25.09 -5.22 16.11
N GLU A 15 -25.91 -6.15 16.57
CA GLU A 15 -25.54 -7.15 17.59
C GLU A 15 -24.52 -8.18 17.09
N LYS A 16 -24.25 -8.21 15.77
CA LYS A 16 -23.26 -9.10 15.14
C LYS A 16 -22.00 -8.36 14.68
N LEU A 17 -21.83 -7.11 15.08
CA LEU A 17 -20.66 -6.32 14.73
C LEU A 17 -19.39 -7.03 15.21
N LYS A 18 -18.44 -7.20 14.29
CA LYS A 18 -17.16 -7.84 14.56
C LYS A 18 -16.20 -6.88 15.26
N SER A 19 -15.17 -7.45 15.90
CA SER A 19 -14.09 -6.69 16.54
C SER A 19 -13.36 -5.80 15.53
N ILE A 20 -12.78 -4.71 16.02
CA ILE A 20 -11.85 -3.87 15.24
C ILE A 20 -10.46 -4.49 15.34
N GLU A 21 -9.76 -4.56 14.22
CA GLU A 21 -8.40 -5.05 14.11
C GLU A 21 -7.60 -4.24 13.07
N ASP A 22 -6.28 -4.30 13.18
CA ASP A 22 -5.38 -3.67 12.23
C ASP A 22 -5.14 -4.61 11.04
N PHE A 23 -5.53 -4.15 9.86
CA PHE A 23 -5.20 -4.81 8.60
C PHE A 23 -3.90 -4.23 8.03
N ARG A 24 -2.98 -5.09 7.60
CA ARG A 24 -1.73 -4.71 6.94
C ARG A 24 -1.94 -4.66 5.43
N LEU A 25 -1.73 -3.50 4.82
CA LEU A 25 -1.97 -3.28 3.39
C LEU A 25 -0.95 -4.03 2.53
N PHE A 26 0.30 -4.09 2.98
CA PHE A 26 1.39 -4.69 2.21
C PHE A 26 2.23 -5.61 3.09
N ASP A 27 2.26 -6.91 2.76
CA ASP A 27 3.00 -7.92 3.52
C ASP A 27 4.06 -8.69 2.73
N MET A 28 4.29 -8.32 1.46
CA MET A 28 5.34 -8.98 0.68
C MET A 28 6.72 -8.60 1.21
N ARG A 29 7.46 -9.60 1.67
CA ARG A 29 8.84 -9.46 2.18
C ARG A 29 9.92 -9.52 1.10
N GLY A 30 9.54 -9.53 -0.18
CA GLY A 30 10.44 -9.64 -1.33
C GLY A 30 10.40 -8.42 -2.25
N GLN A 31 11.46 -8.23 -3.03
CA GLN A 31 11.58 -7.19 -4.06
C GLN A 31 11.51 -5.74 -3.53
N PHE A 32 11.91 -5.50 -2.26
CA PHE A 32 11.93 -4.16 -1.70
C PHE A 32 12.87 -3.21 -2.45
N LEU A 33 14.03 -3.67 -2.93
CA LEU A 33 15.02 -2.79 -3.55
C LEU A 33 14.49 -2.03 -4.77
N ALA A 34 13.72 -2.68 -5.64
CA ALA A 34 13.10 -2.00 -6.78
C ALA A 34 12.11 -0.93 -6.29
N ARG A 35 11.28 -1.27 -5.30
CA ARG A 35 10.31 -0.35 -4.71
C ARG A 35 11.00 0.83 -4.02
N GLU A 36 11.98 0.56 -3.17
CA GLU A 36 12.81 1.55 -2.51
C GLU A 36 13.49 2.45 -3.53
N TYR A 37 13.99 1.88 -4.63
CA TYR A 37 14.55 2.66 -5.72
C TYR A 37 13.51 3.62 -6.31
N TRP A 38 12.34 3.12 -6.68
CA TRP A 38 11.34 3.96 -7.33
C TRP A 38 10.65 4.95 -6.39
N TRP A 39 10.59 4.65 -5.10
CA TRP A 39 10.04 5.51 -4.05
C TRP A 39 11.05 6.57 -3.57
N GLY A 40 12.27 6.57 -4.12
CA GLY A 40 13.33 7.49 -3.67
C GLY A 40 13.86 7.17 -2.28
N LEU A 41 13.69 5.94 -1.80
CA LEU A 41 14.16 5.48 -0.50
C LEU A 41 15.54 4.83 -0.63
N GLU A 42 16.25 4.68 0.49
CA GLU A 42 17.47 3.88 0.57
C GLU A 42 17.13 2.39 0.79
N PRO A 43 18.05 1.47 0.48
CA PRO A 43 17.86 0.05 0.78
C PRO A 43 17.56 -0.21 2.26
N GLY A 44 16.45 -0.90 2.53
CA GLY A 44 15.97 -1.23 3.88
C GLY A 44 15.13 -0.14 4.57
N ASP A 45 14.84 0.98 3.90
CA ASP A 45 13.97 2.03 4.43
C ASP A 45 12.48 1.62 4.41
N ILE A 46 12.06 0.68 3.57
CA ILE A 46 10.69 0.16 3.63
C ILE A 46 10.54 -0.64 4.94
N ASN A 47 9.61 -0.18 5.78
CA ASN A 47 9.24 -0.84 7.03
C ASN A 47 7.82 -1.36 6.96
N ILE A 48 7.67 -2.67 6.76
CA ILE A 48 6.37 -3.35 6.70
C ILE A 48 5.59 -3.28 8.02
N ASP A 49 6.28 -3.11 9.16
CA ASP A 49 5.65 -3.03 10.48
C ASP A 49 5.25 -1.59 10.84
N SER A 50 5.52 -0.63 9.95
CA SER A 50 5.15 0.78 10.13
C SER A 50 3.65 0.94 10.34
N PRO A 51 3.20 1.84 11.23
CA PRO A 51 1.78 2.20 11.34
C PRO A 51 1.22 2.74 10.02
N LEU A 52 2.07 3.32 9.17
CA LEU A 52 1.69 3.81 7.85
C LEU A 52 1.25 2.69 6.88
N ASN A 53 1.56 1.43 7.19
CA ASN A 53 1.16 0.26 6.42
C ASN A 53 -0.08 -0.45 7.00
N LYS A 54 -0.75 0.17 7.99
CA LYS A 54 -1.88 -0.42 8.70
C LYS A 54 -3.13 0.45 8.59
N VAL A 55 -4.28 -0.21 8.60
CA VAL A 55 -5.58 0.45 8.70
C VAL A 55 -6.45 -0.33 9.70
N SER A 56 -7.02 0.37 10.67
CA SER A 56 -7.94 -0.24 11.62
C SER A 56 -9.34 -0.35 11.02
N VAL A 57 -9.84 -1.56 10.87
CA VAL A 57 -11.16 -1.87 10.30
C VAL A 57 -11.86 -2.95 11.12
N ARG A 58 -13.13 -3.24 10.87
CA ARG A 58 -13.76 -4.43 11.46
C ARG A 58 -13.21 -5.70 10.83
N SER A 59 -13.14 -6.79 11.59
CA SER A 59 -12.49 -8.03 11.12
C SER A 59 -13.16 -8.68 9.92
N ASP A 60 -14.45 -8.46 9.72
CA ASP A 60 -15.11 -8.86 8.48
C ASP A 60 -14.70 -8.00 7.27
N ILE A 61 -14.45 -6.71 7.46
CA ILE A 61 -13.86 -5.85 6.42
C ILE A 61 -12.39 -6.20 6.18
N ALA A 62 -11.61 -6.47 7.24
CA ALA A 62 -10.23 -6.95 7.11
C ALA A 62 -10.18 -8.25 6.31
N HIS A 63 -11.10 -9.18 6.56
CA HIS A 63 -11.21 -10.41 5.79
C HIS A 63 -11.46 -10.13 4.30
N LEU A 64 -12.37 -9.20 3.96
CA LEU A 64 -12.63 -8.81 2.57
C LEU A 64 -11.43 -8.11 1.90
N LEU A 65 -10.65 -7.33 2.66
CA LEU A 65 -9.39 -6.76 2.16
C LEU A 65 -8.32 -7.85 1.95
N SER A 66 -8.25 -8.85 2.84
CA SER A 66 -7.29 -9.96 2.75
C SER A 66 -7.56 -10.92 1.59
N GLU A 67 -8.83 -11.07 1.23
CA GLU A 67 -9.26 -11.88 0.10
C GLU A 67 -9.29 -11.07 -1.20
N ASP A 68 -8.81 -9.84 -1.25
CA ASP A 68 -8.86 -9.01 -2.46
C ASP A 68 -10.30 -8.79 -3.00
N ALA A 69 -11.30 -8.91 -2.14
CA ALA A 69 -12.70 -8.60 -2.45
C ALA A 69 -13.00 -7.09 -2.34
N LEU A 70 -12.20 -6.38 -1.54
CA LEU A 70 -12.22 -4.94 -1.40
C LEU A 70 -10.80 -4.39 -1.50
N THR A 71 -10.69 -3.12 -1.89
CA THR A 71 -9.43 -2.38 -1.85
C THR A 71 -9.65 -0.92 -1.51
N LEU A 72 -8.66 -0.30 -0.87
CA LEU A 72 -8.62 1.13 -0.62
C LEU A 72 -7.83 1.83 -1.72
N VAL A 73 -8.45 2.75 -2.44
CA VAL A 73 -7.79 3.48 -3.51
C VAL A 73 -7.60 4.94 -3.08
N PRO A 74 -6.36 5.47 -3.05
CA PRO A 74 -6.15 6.89 -2.82
C PRO A 74 -6.91 7.76 -3.82
N SER A 75 -7.10 9.03 -3.50
CA SER A 75 -7.71 9.97 -4.45
C SER A 75 -6.91 10.08 -5.76
N PRO A 76 -7.55 10.41 -6.89
CA PRO A 76 -6.87 10.56 -8.18
C PRO A 76 -5.70 11.53 -8.16
N GLU A 77 -5.79 12.60 -7.38
CA GLU A 77 -4.72 13.59 -7.20
C GLU A 77 -3.48 12.94 -6.60
N ILE A 78 -3.65 12.12 -5.56
CA ILE A 78 -2.56 11.39 -4.92
C ILE A 78 -1.93 10.38 -5.87
N ILE A 79 -2.74 9.64 -6.63
CA ILE A 79 -2.23 8.70 -7.64
C ILE A 79 -1.42 9.43 -8.72
N ASN A 80 -1.88 10.60 -9.19
CA ASN A 80 -1.15 11.40 -10.17
C ASN A 80 0.18 11.90 -9.61
N THR A 81 0.21 12.40 -8.37
CA THR A 81 1.45 12.81 -7.71
C THR A 81 2.45 11.65 -7.58
N MET A 82 1.98 10.44 -7.24
CA MET A 82 2.81 9.25 -7.17
C MET A 82 3.36 8.86 -8.56
N LEU A 83 2.56 9.02 -9.61
CA LEU A 83 2.96 8.76 -11.00
C LEU A 83 4.03 9.75 -11.45
N GLU A 84 3.83 11.05 -11.21
CA GLU A 84 4.81 12.08 -11.49
C GLU A 84 6.14 11.83 -10.79
N LEU A 85 6.10 11.45 -9.51
CA LEU A 85 7.31 11.08 -8.76
C LEU A 85 8.02 9.87 -9.40
N THR A 86 7.26 8.81 -9.70
CA THR A 86 7.84 7.59 -10.28
C THR A 86 8.47 7.87 -11.64
N LEU A 87 7.81 8.68 -12.48
CA LEU A 87 8.33 9.09 -13.79
C LEU A 87 9.57 9.97 -13.65
N TYR A 88 9.56 10.90 -12.70
CA TYR A 88 10.74 11.73 -12.41
C TYR A 88 11.93 10.86 -12.02
N ASN A 89 11.77 9.95 -11.05
CA ASN A 89 12.83 9.05 -10.61
C ASN A 89 13.32 8.13 -11.74
N TYR A 90 12.41 7.69 -12.63
CA TYR A 90 12.76 6.95 -13.84
C TYR A 90 13.64 7.75 -14.80
N GLU A 91 13.27 8.98 -15.13
CA GLU A 91 14.10 9.81 -16.02
C GLU A 91 15.46 10.15 -15.39
N GLN A 92 15.49 10.43 -14.08
CA GLN A 92 16.73 10.65 -13.35
C GLN A 92 17.66 9.43 -13.37
N SER A 93 17.11 8.22 -13.27
CA SER A 93 17.89 6.98 -13.28
C SER A 93 18.70 6.76 -14.56
N LYS A 94 18.26 7.35 -15.69
CA LYS A 94 18.98 7.27 -16.97
C LYS A 94 20.22 8.16 -17.00
N ALA A 95 20.16 9.33 -16.34
CA ALA A 95 21.24 10.31 -16.32
C ALA A 95 22.20 10.09 -15.13
N VAL A 96 21.65 9.74 -13.96
CA VAL A 96 22.38 9.57 -12.70
C VAL A 96 21.95 8.23 -12.07
N PRO A 97 22.55 7.11 -12.51
CA PRO A 97 22.08 5.78 -12.13
C PRO A 97 22.23 5.47 -10.63
N ASP A 98 23.11 6.18 -9.91
CA ASP A 98 23.40 5.93 -8.49
C ASP A 98 22.24 6.32 -7.57
N GLY A 99 21.22 6.97 -8.13
CA GLY A 99 19.98 7.31 -7.45
C GLY A 99 20.07 8.56 -6.57
N SER A 100 21.18 9.30 -6.61
CA SER A 100 21.40 10.51 -5.80
C SER A 100 20.48 11.68 -6.17
N SER A 101 19.98 11.73 -7.41
CA SER A 101 19.06 12.78 -7.89
C SER A 101 17.57 12.39 -7.77
N ARG A 102 17.26 11.23 -7.19
CA ARG A 102 15.87 10.81 -6.96
C ARG A 102 15.22 11.68 -5.88
N ARG A 103 13.91 11.92 -6.02
CA ARG A 103 13.09 12.54 -4.98
C ARG A 103 12.51 11.46 -4.08
N ARG A 104 12.48 11.72 -2.78
CA ARG A 104 11.93 10.78 -1.80
C ARG A 104 10.42 10.89 -1.77
N CYS A 105 9.71 9.77 -1.60
CA CYS A 105 8.25 9.79 -1.54
C CYS A 105 7.72 10.72 -0.44
N PHE A 106 8.36 10.74 0.73
CA PHE A 106 7.95 11.59 1.86
C PHE A 106 8.21 13.09 1.68
N GLU A 107 9.06 13.48 0.71
CA GLU A 107 9.27 14.88 0.36
C GLU A 107 8.16 15.40 -0.57
N VAL A 108 7.57 14.50 -1.35
CA VAL A 108 6.49 14.83 -2.30
C VAL A 108 5.12 14.64 -1.66
N LEU A 109 4.96 13.61 -0.84
CA LEU A 109 3.76 13.29 -0.08
C LEU A 109 4.12 13.23 1.40
N SER A 110 3.76 14.27 2.16
CA SER A 110 4.03 14.35 3.59
C SER A 110 3.31 13.26 4.39
N VAL A 111 3.81 12.92 5.58
CA VAL A 111 3.09 11.99 6.46
C VAL A 111 1.90 12.71 7.08
N GLN A 112 0.71 12.48 6.53
CA GLN A 112 -0.56 13.05 6.97
C GLN A 112 -1.72 12.12 6.62
N PRO A 113 -2.94 12.35 7.15
CA PRO A 113 -4.11 11.62 6.73
C PRO A 113 -4.44 11.88 5.25
N TYR A 114 -4.81 10.84 4.51
CA TYR A 114 -5.20 10.91 3.10
C TYR A 114 -6.63 10.43 2.88
N THR A 115 -7.24 10.90 1.79
CA THR A 115 -8.59 10.48 1.39
C THR A 115 -8.52 9.25 0.48
N TYR A 116 -9.33 8.25 0.82
CA TYR A 116 -9.42 6.97 0.13
C TYR A 116 -10.87 6.66 -0.25
N LYS A 117 -11.05 6.04 -1.40
CA LYS A 117 -12.31 5.39 -1.79
C LYS A 117 -12.15 3.88 -1.63
N LEU A 118 -13.09 3.24 -0.97
CA LEU A 118 -13.16 1.78 -0.94
C LEU A 118 -13.84 1.31 -2.23
N MET A 119 -13.21 0.38 -2.93
CA MET A 119 -13.70 -0.14 -4.21
C MET A 119 -13.80 -1.67 -4.18
N PRO A 120 -14.69 -2.27 -5.00
CA PRO A 120 -14.68 -3.71 -5.22
C PRO A 120 -13.33 -4.16 -5.80
N GLY A 121 -12.84 -5.28 -5.31
CA GLY A 121 -11.70 -5.99 -5.90
C GLY A 121 -12.12 -7.05 -6.92
N HIS A 122 -11.23 -8.00 -7.21
CA HIS A 122 -11.40 -9.01 -8.26
C HIS A 122 -12.15 -10.26 -7.82
N GLN A 123 -12.26 -10.50 -6.52
CA GLN A 123 -13.08 -11.60 -6.06
C GLN A 123 -14.57 -11.35 -6.35
N LYS A 124 -15.25 -12.42 -6.80
CA LYS A 124 -16.66 -12.38 -7.23
C LYS A 124 -17.67 -12.24 -6.08
N LYS A 125 -17.23 -11.93 -4.85
CA LYS A 125 -18.10 -11.78 -3.68
C LYS A 125 -18.89 -10.47 -3.77
N LYS A 126 -20.06 -10.52 -4.41
CA LYS A 126 -21.03 -9.42 -4.51
C LYS A 126 -21.94 -9.40 -3.28
N LEU A 127 -21.42 -8.92 -2.15
CA LEU A 127 -22.18 -8.77 -0.91
C LEU A 127 -22.50 -7.30 -0.62
N PRO A 128 -23.59 -6.99 0.09
CA PRO A 128 -23.84 -5.62 0.54
C PRO A 128 -22.92 -5.26 1.72
N LEU A 129 -22.53 -4.00 1.79
CA LEU A 129 -21.87 -3.40 2.94
C LEU A 129 -22.85 -2.56 3.72
N PHE A 130 -22.59 -2.38 5.01
CA PHE A 130 -23.40 -1.59 5.91
C PHE A 130 -22.51 -0.65 6.71
N MET A 131 -22.97 0.58 6.90
CA MET A 131 -22.30 1.58 7.72
C MET A 131 -23.18 1.91 8.90
N PHE A 132 -22.63 1.74 10.10
CA PHE A 132 -23.34 2.01 11.34
C PHE A 132 -22.91 3.34 11.96
N ASP A 133 -23.89 4.21 12.19
CA ASP A 133 -23.70 5.43 12.95
C ASP A 133 -24.18 5.23 14.38
N SER A 134 -23.23 5.10 15.32
CA SER A 134 -23.56 4.95 16.74
C SER A 134 -24.20 6.18 17.37
N SER A 135 -24.01 7.38 16.78
CA SER A 135 -24.56 8.62 17.31
C SER A 135 -26.04 8.77 17.00
N THR A 136 -26.46 8.32 15.82
CA THR A 136 -27.87 8.37 15.37
C THR A 136 -28.59 7.04 15.47
N ASN A 137 -27.85 5.96 15.79
CA ASN A 137 -28.31 4.57 15.77
C ASN A 137 -28.92 4.18 14.40
N THR A 138 -28.31 4.69 13.32
CA THR A 138 -28.76 4.40 11.95
C THR A 138 -27.82 3.42 11.26
N VAL A 139 -28.39 2.63 10.36
CA VAL A 139 -27.66 1.71 9.48
C VAL A 139 -27.95 2.11 8.05
N GLN A 140 -26.90 2.42 7.31
CA GLN A 140 -26.98 2.66 5.87
C GLN A 140 -26.45 1.43 5.12
N ARG A 141 -27.19 0.96 4.12
CA ARG A 141 -26.80 -0.15 3.25
C ARG A 141 -26.18 0.41 1.96
N PHE A 142 -25.14 -0.26 1.49
CA PHE A 142 -24.44 0.01 0.23
C PHE A 142 -24.36 -1.29 -0.56
N ASP A 143 -25.02 -1.33 -1.71
CA ASP A 143 -24.98 -2.47 -2.60
C ASP A 143 -23.75 -2.39 -3.54
N HIS A 144 -23.19 -3.54 -3.89
CA HIS A 144 -22.14 -3.65 -4.90
C HIS A 144 -22.59 -2.97 -6.21
N PRO A 145 -21.76 -2.16 -6.91
CA PRO A 145 -20.30 -1.97 -6.73
C PRO A 145 -19.91 -0.82 -5.78
N TYR A 146 -20.80 -0.46 -4.84
CA TYR A 146 -20.56 0.55 -3.82
C TYR A 146 -20.30 1.95 -4.39
N THR A 147 -21.01 2.34 -5.45
CA THR A 147 -20.86 3.66 -6.09
C THR A 147 -21.07 4.81 -5.13
N ASP A 148 -21.96 4.63 -4.16
CA ASP A 148 -22.44 5.66 -3.24
C ASP A 148 -21.74 5.61 -1.88
N LEU A 149 -20.75 4.73 -1.72
CA LEU A 149 -19.98 4.63 -0.49
C LEU A 149 -19.12 5.91 -0.31
N PRO A 150 -19.16 6.55 0.86
CA PRO A 150 -18.37 7.75 1.09
C PRO A 150 -16.86 7.45 1.05
N SER A 151 -16.08 8.50 0.85
CA SER A 151 -14.63 8.42 1.03
C SER A 151 -14.25 8.45 2.51
N PHE A 152 -13.12 7.85 2.84
CA PHE A 152 -12.58 7.78 4.19
C PHE A 152 -11.25 8.53 4.26
N THR A 153 -11.04 9.28 5.34
CA THR A 153 -9.74 9.86 5.65
C THR A 153 -9.00 8.92 6.60
N LEU A 154 -7.82 8.43 6.19
CA LEU A 154 -7.07 7.39 6.90
C LEU A 154 -5.60 7.80 7.03
N ASP A 155 -4.95 7.32 8.10
CA ASP A 155 -3.53 7.59 8.40
C ASP A 155 -2.54 6.66 7.67
N CYS A 156 -3.06 5.66 6.94
CA CYS A 156 -2.20 4.81 6.11
C CYS A 156 -1.59 5.62 4.96
N TYR A 157 -0.37 5.27 4.56
CA TYR A 157 0.38 6.01 3.56
C TYR A 157 0.12 5.47 2.14
N PRO A 158 -0.15 6.35 1.14
CA PRO A 158 -0.69 5.93 -0.17
C PRO A 158 0.14 4.88 -0.91
N PHE A 159 1.47 4.90 -0.75
CA PHE A 159 2.36 3.94 -1.38
C PHE A 159 2.10 2.49 -0.93
N TYR A 160 1.81 2.25 0.35
CA TYR A 160 1.41 0.92 0.84
C TYR A 160 0.02 0.53 0.33
N THR A 161 -0.91 1.47 0.28
CA THR A 161 -2.27 1.22 -0.17
C THR A 161 -2.35 0.88 -1.67
N VAL A 162 -1.57 1.57 -2.51
CA VAL A 162 -1.46 1.27 -3.95
C VAL A 162 -0.86 -0.11 -4.18
N MET A 163 0.05 -0.54 -3.29
CA MET A 163 0.58 -1.90 -3.35
C MET A 163 -0.50 -2.95 -3.16
N HIS A 164 -1.32 -2.82 -2.12
CA HIS A 164 -2.48 -3.68 -1.90
C HIS A 164 -3.42 -3.67 -3.11
N THR A 165 -3.76 -2.46 -3.58
CA THR A 165 -4.72 -2.23 -4.67
C THR A 165 -4.33 -2.94 -5.95
N CYS A 166 -3.06 -2.96 -6.31
CA CYS A 166 -2.63 -3.62 -7.54
C CYS A 166 -2.92 -5.13 -7.57
N PHE A 167 -2.88 -5.81 -6.42
CA PHE A 167 -3.26 -7.23 -6.34
C PHE A 167 -4.76 -7.40 -6.29
N ALA A 168 -5.45 -6.46 -5.64
CA ALA A 168 -6.88 -6.55 -5.47
C ALA A 168 -7.69 -6.24 -6.74
N LEU A 169 -7.19 -5.42 -7.66
CA LEU A 169 -7.95 -5.02 -8.85
C LEU A 169 -8.10 -6.14 -9.90
N PRO A 170 -9.29 -6.31 -10.51
CA PRO A 170 -9.52 -7.34 -11.53
C PRO A 170 -8.64 -7.21 -12.75
N HIS A 171 -8.15 -8.36 -13.24
CA HIS A 171 -7.43 -8.46 -14.51
C HIS A 171 -8.27 -7.98 -15.70
N GLU A 172 -9.60 -8.11 -15.66
CA GLU A 172 -10.50 -7.66 -16.72
C GLU A 172 -10.41 -6.14 -16.97
N PHE A 173 -10.13 -5.35 -15.92
CA PHE A 173 -9.86 -3.91 -16.04
C PHE A 173 -8.47 -3.58 -16.61
N GLN A 174 -7.61 -4.58 -16.85
CA GLN A 174 -6.34 -4.41 -17.56
C GLN A 174 -6.53 -4.46 -19.08
N SER A 175 -7.65 -4.99 -19.55
CA SER A 175 -7.94 -5.28 -20.97
C SER A 175 -9.08 -4.46 -21.58
N GLU A 176 -9.91 -3.77 -20.78
CA GLU A 176 -11.02 -2.97 -21.33
C GLU A 176 -10.59 -1.57 -21.81
N PRO A 177 -11.02 -1.10 -23.01
CA PRO A 177 -10.33 -0.01 -23.68
C PRO A 177 -10.81 1.41 -23.33
N GLN A 178 -11.81 1.65 -22.47
CA GLN A 178 -12.51 2.95 -22.54
C GLN A 178 -12.80 3.77 -21.28
N ASP A 179 -12.62 3.36 -20.01
CA ASP A 179 -13.07 4.32 -18.95
C ASP A 179 -12.47 4.31 -17.54
N ILE A 180 -11.28 3.75 -17.27
CA ILE A 180 -10.70 3.94 -15.92
C ILE A 180 -9.22 4.35 -15.94
N PRO A 181 -8.93 5.64 -16.19
CA PRO A 181 -7.58 6.22 -16.06
C PRO A 181 -6.90 5.86 -14.73
N LEU A 182 -7.66 5.76 -13.65
CA LEU A 182 -7.16 5.44 -12.31
C LEU A 182 -6.53 4.05 -12.21
N HIS A 183 -7.20 3.00 -12.72
CA HIS A 183 -6.66 1.63 -12.70
C HIS A 183 -5.42 1.51 -13.57
N ARG A 184 -5.44 2.12 -14.76
CA ARG A 184 -4.27 2.15 -15.64
C ARG A 184 -3.09 2.84 -14.99
N SER A 185 -3.32 3.95 -14.28
CA SER A 185 -2.27 4.64 -13.52
C SER A 185 -1.72 3.77 -12.39
N ILE A 186 -2.58 3.12 -11.60
CA ILE A 186 -2.16 2.21 -10.52
C ILE A 186 -1.35 1.04 -11.05
N PHE A 187 -1.82 0.37 -12.10
CA PHE A 187 -1.09 -0.74 -12.72
C PHE A 187 0.24 -0.28 -13.32
N SER A 188 0.25 0.88 -14.00
CA SER A 188 1.46 1.46 -14.57
C SER A 188 2.49 1.86 -13.52
N LEU A 189 2.04 2.29 -12.34
CA LEU A 189 2.87 2.59 -11.18
C LEU A 189 3.49 1.31 -10.62
N THR A 190 2.66 0.35 -10.23
CA THR A 190 3.12 -0.85 -9.54
C THR A 190 3.95 -1.78 -10.41
N ARG A 191 3.66 -1.84 -11.72
CA ARG A 191 4.50 -2.57 -12.68
C ARG A 191 5.91 -1.98 -12.73
N ARG A 192 6.05 -0.65 -12.79
CA ARG A 192 7.38 -0.01 -12.73
C ARG A 192 8.07 -0.31 -11.40
N TRP A 193 7.34 -0.29 -10.29
CA TRP A 193 7.91 -0.59 -8.99
C TRP A 193 8.41 -2.02 -8.82
N ARG A 194 8.03 -2.93 -9.72
CA ARG A 194 8.38 -4.35 -9.68
C ARG A 194 9.60 -4.70 -10.53
N TYR A 195 9.92 -3.88 -11.54
CA TYR A 195 10.88 -4.25 -12.58
C TYR A 195 11.91 -3.13 -12.87
N ASP A 196 13.06 -3.54 -13.44
CA ASP A 196 14.13 -2.72 -14.02
C ASP A 196 14.57 -1.46 -13.27
N TYR A 197 15.23 -1.60 -12.14
CA TYR A 197 15.97 -0.50 -11.50
C TYR A 197 17.48 -0.65 -11.73
N PRO A 198 18.26 0.46 -11.70
CA PRO A 198 19.72 0.38 -11.70
C PRO A 198 20.26 -0.41 -10.50
N LYS A 199 20.81 -1.59 -10.77
CA LYS A 199 21.44 -2.47 -9.77
C LYS A 199 22.88 -2.06 -9.53
N ILE A 200 23.09 -0.84 -9.03
CA ILE A 200 24.43 -0.30 -8.80
C ILE A 200 24.61 0.22 -7.38
N GLY A 201 25.86 0.25 -6.92
CA GLY A 201 26.20 0.70 -5.57
C GLY A 201 25.37 -0.03 -4.52
N LYS A 202 24.70 0.74 -3.66
CA LYS A 202 23.84 0.23 -2.57
C LYS A 202 22.62 -0.56 -3.05
N PHE A 203 22.19 -0.37 -4.30
CA PHE A 203 21.07 -1.09 -4.91
C PHE A 203 21.51 -2.39 -5.60
N SER A 204 22.78 -2.76 -5.49
CA SER A 204 23.25 -4.07 -5.96
C SER A 204 22.92 -5.13 -4.92
N LEU A 205 22.25 -6.21 -5.34
CA LEU A 205 22.11 -7.38 -4.49
C LEU A 205 23.49 -8.05 -4.32
N PRO A 206 23.84 -8.52 -3.11
CA PRO A 206 24.97 -9.43 -2.94
C PRO A 206 24.81 -10.64 -3.89
N PRO A 207 25.90 -11.17 -4.47
CA PRO A 207 25.84 -12.26 -5.46
C PRO A 207 25.06 -13.49 -4.98
N GLU A 208 25.17 -13.83 -3.70
CA GLU A 208 24.46 -14.95 -3.07
C GLU A 208 22.95 -14.75 -3.07
N ILE A 209 22.48 -13.54 -2.70
CA ILE A 209 21.06 -13.20 -2.69
C ILE A 209 20.51 -13.03 -4.11
N ALA A 210 21.34 -12.54 -5.03
CA ALA A 210 20.99 -12.44 -6.44
C ALA A 210 20.76 -13.83 -7.07
N ALA A 211 21.57 -14.82 -6.71
CA ALA A 211 21.41 -16.21 -7.13
C ALA A 211 20.13 -16.84 -6.56
N ASP A 212 19.85 -16.64 -5.27
CA ASP A 212 18.62 -17.14 -4.63
C ASP A 212 17.35 -16.50 -5.23
N MET A 213 17.36 -15.19 -5.48
CA MET A 213 16.22 -14.51 -6.12
C MET A 213 16.06 -14.93 -7.58
N ALA A 214 17.15 -15.18 -8.31
CA ALA A 214 17.08 -15.75 -9.66
C ALA A 214 16.51 -17.18 -9.64
N ALA A 215 16.83 -18.00 -8.64
CA ALA A 215 16.26 -19.34 -8.51
C ALA A 215 14.75 -19.32 -8.15
N LEU A 216 14.30 -18.37 -7.34
CA LEU A 216 12.91 -18.25 -6.91
C LEU A 216 11.98 -17.66 -7.98
N PHE A 217 12.50 -16.80 -8.87
CA PHE A 217 11.69 -16.02 -9.80
C PHE A 217 12.14 -16.11 -11.27
N GLY A 218 13.25 -16.79 -11.55
CA GLY A 218 13.91 -16.82 -12.87
C GLY A 218 13.37 -17.82 -13.88
N ASN A 219 12.29 -18.54 -13.60
CA ASN A 219 11.60 -19.38 -14.60
C ASN A 219 10.35 -18.69 -15.16
N SER A 220 10.52 -17.48 -15.69
CA SER A 220 9.44 -16.85 -16.46
C SER A 220 10.02 -16.07 -17.63
N ASP A 221 10.52 -16.80 -18.62
CA ASP A 221 10.64 -16.49 -20.07
C ASP A 221 11.52 -17.61 -20.67
N SER A 222 11.20 -18.40 -21.71
CA SER A 222 10.09 -18.55 -22.65
C SER A 222 10.23 -19.96 -23.27
N GLU A 223 9.16 -20.63 -23.72
CA GLU A 223 9.12 -21.38 -24.99
C GLU A 223 7.74 -22.03 -25.24
N SER A 224 7.23 -21.81 -26.44
CA SER A 224 6.10 -22.52 -27.02
C SER A 224 6.53 -23.91 -27.48
N GLU A 225 5.87 -24.97 -26.99
CA GLU A 225 5.17 -26.02 -27.74
C GLU A 225 5.08 -27.35 -26.96
N SER A 226 3.88 -27.93 -27.03
CA SER A 226 3.50 -29.33 -26.76
C SER A 226 3.51 -29.88 -25.31
N GLU A 227 2.30 -30.16 -24.82
CA GLU A 227 1.96 -31.22 -23.86
C GLU A 227 2.45 -32.61 -24.32
N PRO A 228 2.65 -33.62 -23.43
CA PRO A 228 1.69 -33.97 -22.36
C PRO A 228 2.25 -34.40 -20.98
N GLU A 229 1.35 -34.30 -19.99
CA GLU A 229 1.28 -34.97 -18.66
C GLU A 229 1.43 -36.51 -18.72
N PRO A 230 1.52 -37.30 -17.61
CA PRO A 230 1.36 -36.96 -16.17
C PRO A 230 2.33 -37.63 -15.16
N GLU A 231 2.09 -37.31 -13.87
CA GLU A 231 2.22 -38.12 -12.63
C GLU A 231 3.33 -37.80 -11.60
N SER A 232 2.86 -37.48 -10.37
CA SER A 232 3.40 -37.80 -9.03
C SER A 232 4.78 -37.21 -8.63
N ASP A 233 5.05 -36.71 -7.42
CA ASP A 233 4.57 -37.04 -6.09
C ASP A 233 4.91 -35.88 -5.12
N SER A 234 4.19 -35.83 -4.00
CA SER A 234 4.28 -34.80 -2.98
C SER A 234 5.54 -34.93 -2.12
N SER A 235 6.37 -33.88 -2.06
CA SER A 235 7.28 -33.69 -0.92
C SER A 235 7.51 -32.20 -0.63
N SER A 236 6.96 -31.75 0.49
CA SER A 236 7.19 -30.42 1.04
C SER A 236 8.53 -30.37 1.78
N LEU A 237 9.45 -29.50 1.33
CA LEU A 237 10.67 -29.16 2.06
C LEU A 237 10.49 -27.83 2.81
N PRO A 238 11.13 -27.67 3.98
CA PRO A 238 10.86 -26.55 4.89
C PRO A 238 11.53 -25.27 4.38
N VAL A 239 10.71 -24.24 4.16
CA VAL A 239 11.16 -22.87 3.86
C VAL A 239 11.89 -22.29 5.08
N LYS A 240 13.21 -22.15 5.00
CA LYS A 240 13.97 -21.31 5.95
C LYS A 240 13.68 -19.84 5.63
N GLY A 241 12.80 -19.23 6.42
CA GLY A 241 12.50 -17.80 6.33
C GLY A 241 13.75 -16.95 6.58
N LEU A 242 14.01 -16.00 5.67
CA LEU A 242 15.01 -14.95 5.84
C LEU A 242 14.70 -14.13 7.10
N ALA A 243 15.63 -14.11 8.04
CA ALA A 243 15.58 -13.25 9.21
C ALA A 243 15.80 -11.79 8.76
N TYR A 244 14.68 -11.05 8.64
CA TYR A 244 14.68 -9.60 8.55
C TYR A 244 15.20 -9.03 9.88
N THR A 245 16.37 -8.39 9.85
CA THR A 245 16.84 -7.55 10.97
C THR A 245 16.27 -6.14 10.77
N PRO A 246 15.34 -5.67 11.62
CA PRO A 246 14.84 -4.31 11.53
C PRO A 246 15.99 -3.33 11.77
N GLY A 247 16.21 -2.43 10.82
CA GLY A 247 17.12 -1.30 11.02
C GLY A 247 16.66 -0.47 12.21
N ARG A 248 17.52 -0.32 13.22
CA ARG A 248 17.37 0.49 14.46
C ARG A 248 17.07 1.99 14.25
N LYS A 249 16.70 2.46 13.06
CA LYS A 249 16.54 3.90 12.75
C LYS A 249 15.17 4.49 13.07
N VAL A 250 14.22 3.70 13.61
CA VAL A 250 12.81 4.11 13.80
C VAL A 250 12.65 5.37 14.66
N GLU A 251 13.52 5.61 15.65
CA GLU A 251 13.37 6.75 16.56
C GLU A 251 13.76 8.10 15.95
N SER A 252 14.61 8.15 14.90
CA SER A 252 15.01 9.45 14.32
C SER A 252 13.94 10.04 13.40
N TRP A 253 13.08 9.22 12.80
CA TRP A 253 12.10 9.67 11.80
C TRP A 253 10.90 10.39 12.43
N LEU A 254 10.41 9.91 13.58
CA LEU A 254 9.32 10.57 14.33
C LEU A 254 9.76 11.92 14.92
N GLN A 255 11.06 12.10 15.19
CA GLN A 255 11.61 13.33 15.77
C GLN A 255 11.82 14.45 14.74
N THR A 256 11.95 14.14 13.45
CA THR A 256 12.24 15.16 12.41
C THR A 256 10.98 15.86 11.89
N VAL A 257 9.78 15.34 12.19
CA VAL A 257 8.50 15.80 11.61
C VAL A 257 7.60 16.53 12.61
N GLN A 258 7.99 16.61 13.89
CA GLN A 258 7.26 17.46 14.82
C GLN A 258 7.65 18.93 14.60
N PRO A 259 6.69 19.85 14.33
CA PRO A 259 6.99 21.27 14.41
C PRO A 259 7.38 21.60 15.84
N GLU A 260 8.53 22.26 16.03
CA GLU A 260 8.92 22.79 17.33
C GLU A 260 7.75 23.62 17.88
N THR A 261 7.31 23.27 19.08
CA THR A 261 6.24 23.98 19.78
C THR A 261 6.67 25.44 19.92
N PRO A 262 5.86 26.43 19.52
CA PRO A 262 6.26 27.83 19.69
C PRO A 262 6.46 28.10 21.18
N VAL A 263 7.67 28.52 21.51
CA VAL A 263 8.07 28.97 22.85
C VAL A 263 7.03 29.98 23.32
N GLY A 264 6.31 29.63 24.39
CA GLY A 264 5.27 30.45 24.97
C GLY A 264 5.78 31.85 25.29
N VAL A 265 5.14 32.84 24.68
CA VAL A 265 5.27 34.24 25.05
C VAL A 265 4.83 34.36 26.50
N ILE A 266 5.78 34.66 27.38
CA ILE A 266 5.54 34.96 28.79
C ILE A 266 4.79 36.29 28.85
N CYS A 267 3.48 36.25 29.03
CA CYS A 267 2.72 37.39 29.52
C CYS A 267 3.12 37.66 30.97
N ARG A 268 3.99 38.64 31.20
CA ARG A 268 4.18 39.22 32.53
C ARG A 268 2.97 40.09 32.86
N SER A 269 2.11 39.58 33.74
CA SER A 269 1.16 40.38 34.49
C SER A 269 1.79 40.81 35.83
N GLY A 270 1.56 42.07 36.20
CA GLY A 270 1.81 42.62 37.55
C GLY A 270 2.75 43.82 37.55
N PHE A 271 2.56 44.87 38.34
CA PHE A 271 1.50 45.26 39.27
C PHE A 271 1.86 46.70 39.72
N GLY A 272 0.85 47.56 39.89
CA GLY A 272 0.81 48.67 40.86
C GLY A 272 1.86 49.79 40.84
N LYS A 273 1.40 51.02 40.55
CA LYS A 273 0.99 52.01 41.57
C LYS A 273 0.08 53.06 40.94
#